data_AF-A0A379FN03-F1
#
_entry.id   AF-A0A379FN03-F1
#
_cell.length_a   1.000
_cell.length_b   1.000
_cell.length_c   1.000
_cell.angle_alpha   90.00
_cell.angle_beta   90.00
_cell.angle_gamma   90.00
#
_symmetry.space_group_name_H-M   'P 1'
#
loop_
_entity.id
_entity.type
_entity.pdbx_description
1 polymer ?
#
loop_
_entity_poly.entity_id
_entity_poly.type
_entity_poly.pdbx_seq_one_letter_code
_entity_poly.pdbx_strand_id
1 'polypeptide(L)'
;MENSTNLLKVREKISQLDSELLNLLAKRRGYAVEVAETKIDDSRPIRDKDRERQLLDVLINKGKPLGLDGFYITRLFQMIIEDSVLTQQAILQKHLNLTPSDTARFAFLGPKGSYSHIAARQYSARHFDQLVECSCHKFQDIFSLVESGQAEYGILPIENTSSGAINDVYDLLQKYIIINRWRDSTPNKPLSLNNRKY
;
A
#
# COMPACT_ATOMS: atom_id res chain seq x y z
N MET A 1 21.63 -3.68 -43.41
CA MET A 1 22.07 -2.57 -42.53
C MET A 1 20.95 -1.56 -42.26
N GLU A 2 20.07 -1.24 -43.23
CA GLU A 2 18.95 -0.29 -43.02
C GLU A 2 17.95 -0.65 -41.90
N ASN A 3 17.63 -1.94 -41.71
CA ASN A 3 16.68 -2.37 -40.66
C ASN A 3 17.19 -2.09 -39.23
N SER A 4 18.50 -2.18 -39.00
CA SER A 4 19.09 -1.89 -37.69
C SER A 4 19.01 -0.40 -37.37
N THR A 5 19.25 0.46 -38.38
CA THR A 5 19.16 1.92 -38.24
C THR A 5 17.70 2.39 -38.04
N ASN A 6 16.73 1.72 -38.66
CA ASN A 6 15.31 2.00 -38.47
C ASN A 6 14.85 1.63 -37.04
N LEU A 7 15.26 0.45 -36.56
CA LEU A 7 14.97 0.02 -35.19
C LEU A 7 15.53 0.98 -34.14
N LEU A 8 16.76 1.47 -34.32
CA LEU A 8 17.37 2.43 -33.40
C LEU A 8 16.58 3.75 -33.35
N LYS A 9 16.17 4.29 -34.51
CA LYS A 9 15.36 5.51 -34.58
C LYS A 9 13.99 5.36 -33.90
N VAL A 10 13.34 4.20 -34.03
CA VAL A 10 12.06 3.95 -33.35
C VAL A 10 12.25 3.88 -31.83
N ARG A 11 13.33 3.25 -31.36
CA ARG A 11 13.65 3.19 -29.93
C ARG A 11 13.94 4.56 -29.34
N GLU A 12 14.64 5.44 -30.05
CA GLU A 12 14.87 6.82 -29.60
C GLU A 12 13.55 7.59 -29.43
N LYS A 13 12.60 7.43 -30.37
CA LYS A 13 11.25 8.02 -30.25
C LYS A 13 10.49 7.49 -29.04
N ILE A 14 10.62 6.20 -28.74
CA ILE A 14 10.01 5.60 -27.54
C ILE A 14 10.65 6.20 -26.28
N SER A 15 11.98 6.27 -26.20
CA SER A 15 12.67 6.85 -25.05
C SER A 15 12.29 8.32 -24.81
N GLN A 16 12.10 9.09 -25.88
CA GLN A 16 11.61 10.45 -25.79
C GLN A 16 10.18 10.51 -25.23
N LEU A 17 9.29 9.66 -25.75
CA LEU A 17 7.92 9.56 -25.25
C LEU A 17 7.86 9.12 -23.79
N ASP A 18 8.70 8.17 -23.38
CA ASP A 18 8.81 7.72 -21.99
C ASP A 18 9.25 8.87 -21.07
N SER A 19 10.16 9.72 -21.53
CA SER A 19 10.59 10.91 -20.80
C SER A 19 9.45 11.92 -20.64
N GLU A 20 8.62 12.09 -21.67
CA GLU A 20 7.42 12.92 -21.59
C GLU A 20 6.37 12.34 -20.63
N LEU A 21 6.17 11.02 -20.64
CA LEU A 21 5.29 10.33 -19.69
C LEU A 21 5.75 10.54 -18.23
N LEU A 22 7.06 10.43 -17.96
CA LEU A 22 7.60 10.70 -16.63
C LEU A 22 7.32 12.14 -16.17
N ASN A 23 7.49 13.12 -17.06
CA ASN A 23 7.17 14.52 -16.78
C ASN A 23 5.67 14.73 -16.51
N LEU A 24 4.79 14.06 -17.27
CA LEU A 24 3.35 14.12 -17.07
C LEU A 24 2.93 13.48 -15.74
N LEU A 25 3.53 12.34 -15.37
CA LEU A 25 3.29 11.68 -14.09
C LEU A 25 3.76 12.56 -12.92
N ALA A 26 4.93 13.19 -13.02
CA ALA A 26 5.42 14.13 -12.02
C ALA A 26 4.48 15.33 -11.84
N LYS A 27 4.00 15.93 -12.94
CA LYS A 27 2.98 17.00 -12.90
C LYS A 27 1.69 16.53 -12.23
N ARG A 28 1.21 15.33 -12.60
CA ARG A 28 0.01 14.74 -11.99
C ARG A 28 0.18 14.51 -10.49
N ARG A 29 1.38 14.13 -10.04
CA ARG A 29 1.70 14.03 -8.61
C ARG A 29 1.61 15.38 -7.92
N GLY A 30 2.13 16.45 -8.53
CA GLY A 30 1.97 17.82 -8.03
C GLY A 30 0.50 18.18 -7.77
N TYR A 31 -0.39 17.94 -8.75
CA TYR A 31 -1.82 18.16 -8.55
C TYR A 31 -2.43 17.27 -7.47
N ALA A 32 -1.93 16.05 -7.27
CA ALA A 32 -2.39 15.20 -6.18
C ALA A 32 -2.02 15.78 -4.80
N VAL A 33 -0.89 16.48 -4.69
CA VAL A 33 -0.49 17.22 -3.48
C VAL A 33 -1.42 18.39 -3.22
N GLU A 34 -1.70 19.23 -4.23
CA GLU A 34 -2.64 20.36 -4.11
C GLU A 34 -4.05 19.90 -3.70
N VAL A 35 -4.51 18.77 -4.26
CA VAL A 35 -5.78 18.14 -3.86
C VAL A 35 -5.72 17.64 -2.41
N ALA A 36 -4.57 17.18 -1.93
CA ALA A 36 -4.40 16.76 -0.54
C ALA A 36 -4.64 17.95 0.41
N GLU A 37 -3.96 19.07 0.15
CA GLU A 37 -4.04 20.29 0.96
C GLU A 37 -5.49 20.79 1.03
N THR A 38 -6.16 20.88 -0.12
CA THR A 38 -7.58 21.29 -0.18
C THR A 38 -8.49 20.35 0.61
N LYS A 39 -8.27 19.03 0.53
CA LYS A 39 -9.09 18.05 1.27
C LYS A 39 -8.84 18.08 2.77
N ILE A 40 -7.63 18.39 3.20
CA ILE A 40 -7.26 18.54 4.60
C ILE A 40 -8.01 19.74 5.20
N ASP A 41 -7.99 20.88 4.50
CA ASP A 41 -8.70 22.10 4.92
C ASP A 41 -10.22 21.87 4.99
N ASP A 42 -10.79 21.20 3.99
CA ASP A 42 -12.22 20.87 3.92
C ASP A 42 -12.63 19.65 4.78
N SER A 43 -11.70 18.99 5.48
CA SER A 43 -11.93 17.75 6.24
C SER A 43 -12.61 16.62 5.44
N ARG A 44 -12.30 16.50 4.14
CA ARG A 44 -12.84 15.48 3.24
C ARG A 44 -11.99 14.20 3.26
N PRO A 45 -12.60 13.02 3.02
CA PRO A 45 -11.85 11.78 2.93
C PRO A 45 -10.86 11.81 1.75
N ILE A 46 -9.64 11.31 1.97
CA ILE A 46 -8.60 11.24 0.93
C ILE A 46 -9.03 10.32 -0.22
N ARG A 47 -9.62 9.16 0.10
CA ARG A 47 -10.06 8.19 -0.90
C ARG A 47 -11.54 8.32 -1.21
N ASP A 48 -11.86 8.52 -2.48
CA ASP A 48 -13.23 8.60 -2.99
C ASP A 48 -13.40 7.56 -4.10
N LYS A 49 -13.97 6.40 -3.72
CA LYS A 49 -14.12 5.25 -4.63
C LYS A 49 -15.11 5.52 -5.77
N ASP A 50 -16.08 6.41 -5.56
CA ASP A 50 -17.06 6.75 -6.60
C ASP A 50 -16.42 7.65 -7.64
N ARG A 51 -15.63 8.64 -7.19
CA ARG A 51 -14.84 9.49 -8.08
C ARG A 51 -13.79 8.70 -8.86
N GLU A 52 -13.12 7.73 -8.23
CA GLU A 52 -12.17 6.81 -8.88
C GLU A 52 -12.84 5.99 -9.98
N ARG A 53 -14.00 5.39 -9.70
CA ARG A 53 -14.77 4.63 -10.70
C ARG A 53 -15.17 5.49 -11.89
N GLN A 54 -15.74 6.67 -11.63
CA GLN A 54 -16.13 7.61 -12.69
C GLN A 54 -14.93 8.05 -13.55
N LEU A 55 -13.76 8.27 -12.94
CA LEU A 55 -12.56 8.62 -13.66
C LEU A 55 -12.13 7.49 -14.62
N LEU A 56 -12.14 6.25 -14.15
CA LEU A 56 -11.79 5.09 -14.97
C LEU A 56 -12.76 4.91 -16.14
N ASP A 57 -14.07 5.05 -15.91
CA ASP A 57 -15.07 4.96 -16.99
C ASP A 57 -14.84 6.01 -18.09
N VAL A 58 -14.53 7.25 -17.68
CA VAL A 58 -14.20 8.33 -18.62
C VAL A 58 -12.92 8.00 -19.41
N LEU A 59 -11.89 7.48 -18.75
CA LEU A 59 -10.62 7.14 -19.39
C LEU A 59 -10.75 5.97 -20.35
N ILE A 60 -11.51 4.93 -19.99
CA ILE A 60 -11.81 3.79 -20.86
C ILE A 60 -12.52 4.27 -22.13
N ASN A 61 -13.55 5.13 -21.99
CA ASN A 61 -14.26 5.66 -23.14
C ASN A 61 -13.41 6.57 -24.02
N LYS A 62 -12.46 7.32 -23.44
CA LYS A 62 -11.47 8.11 -24.20
C LYS A 62 -10.41 7.25 -24.89
N GLY A 63 -10.02 6.12 -24.30
CA GLY A 63 -8.99 5.24 -24.84
C GLY A 63 -9.49 4.32 -25.96
N LYS A 64 -10.77 3.95 -25.97
CA LYS A 64 -11.40 3.16 -27.04
C LYS A 64 -11.09 3.67 -28.47
N PRO A 65 -11.32 4.96 -28.82
CA PRO A 65 -11.02 5.46 -30.17
C PRO A 65 -9.52 5.50 -30.49
N LEU A 66 -8.65 5.43 -29.48
CA LEU A 66 -7.19 5.36 -29.64
C LEU A 66 -6.66 3.93 -29.83
N GLY A 67 -7.56 2.93 -29.84
CA GLY A 67 -7.19 1.52 -29.93
C GLY A 67 -6.61 0.95 -28.62
N LEU A 68 -6.81 1.64 -27.49
CA LEU A 68 -6.37 1.16 -26.18
C LEU A 68 -7.46 0.30 -25.52
N ASP A 69 -7.06 -0.89 -25.10
CA ASP A 69 -7.95 -1.82 -24.40
C ASP A 69 -8.36 -1.31 -23.00
N GLY A 70 -9.60 -1.58 -22.62
CA GLY A 70 -10.18 -1.12 -21.35
C GLY A 70 -9.48 -1.73 -20.12
N PHE A 71 -9.07 -3.00 -20.17
CA PHE A 71 -8.33 -3.63 -19.07
C PHE A 71 -6.94 -3.02 -18.93
N TYR A 72 -6.26 -2.76 -20.05
CA TYR A 72 -4.96 -2.09 -20.05
C TYR A 72 -5.04 -0.70 -19.39
N ILE A 73 -6.00 0.14 -19.80
CA ILE A 73 -6.24 1.47 -19.22
C ILE A 73 -6.54 1.34 -17.72
N THR A 74 -7.43 0.43 -17.35
CA THR A 74 -7.84 0.23 -15.95
C THR A 74 -6.63 -0.08 -15.07
N ARG A 75 -5.81 -1.07 -15.48
CA ARG A 75 -4.63 -1.48 -14.72
C ARG A 75 -3.61 -0.34 -14.57
N LEU A 76 -3.30 0.36 -15.66
CA LEU A 76 -2.34 1.45 -15.65
C LEU A 76 -2.82 2.59 -14.74
N PHE A 77 -4.06 3.06 -14.93
CA PHE A 77 -4.57 4.20 -14.18
C PHE A 77 -4.90 3.87 -12.73
N GLN A 78 -5.23 2.63 -12.38
CA GLN A 78 -5.32 2.20 -10.99
C GLN A 78 -3.99 2.37 -10.26
N MET A 79 -2.86 2.00 -10.88
CA MET A 79 -1.54 2.21 -10.27
C MET A 79 -1.24 3.70 -10.05
N ILE A 80 -1.59 4.55 -11.01
CA ILE A 80 -1.38 6.00 -10.92
C ILE A 80 -2.30 6.62 -9.85
N ILE A 81 -3.55 6.16 -9.74
CA ILE A 81 -4.50 6.57 -8.69
C ILE A 81 -3.97 6.15 -7.32
N GLU A 82 -3.50 4.91 -7.18
CA GLU A 82 -2.97 4.41 -5.91
C GLU A 82 -1.74 5.21 -5.45
N ASP A 83 -0.80 5.56 -6.34
CA ASP A 83 0.32 6.47 -6.01
C ASP A 83 -0.17 7.84 -5.50
N SER A 84 -1.29 8.34 -6.05
CA SER A 84 -1.87 9.62 -5.62
C SER A 84 -2.52 9.53 -4.25
N VAL A 85 -3.27 8.46 -3.99
CA VAL A 85 -3.89 8.21 -2.67
C VAL A 85 -2.80 8.07 -1.61
N LEU A 86 -1.73 7.32 -1.90
CA LEU A 86 -0.59 7.16 -1.00
C LEU A 86 0.13 8.50 -0.73
N THR A 87 0.36 9.30 -1.77
CA THR A 87 0.98 10.62 -1.65
C THR A 87 0.12 11.54 -0.76
N GLN A 88 -1.20 11.56 -0.97
CA GLN A 88 -2.14 12.35 -0.17
C GLN A 88 -2.19 11.89 1.31
N GLN A 89 -2.19 10.58 1.55
CA GLN A 89 -2.18 10.01 2.91
C GLN A 89 -0.91 10.40 3.68
N ALA A 90 0.26 10.36 3.02
CA ALA A 90 1.52 10.75 3.63
C ALA A 90 1.53 12.24 4.05
N ILE A 91 0.89 13.11 3.27
CA ILE A 91 0.74 14.54 3.60
C ILE A 91 -0.19 14.72 4.80
N LEU A 92 -1.34 14.04 4.80
CA LEU A 92 -2.28 14.08 5.92
C LEU A 92 -1.64 13.62 7.23
N GLN A 93 -0.85 12.54 7.21
CA GLN A 93 -0.14 12.05 8.40
C GLN A 93 0.82 13.11 8.96
N LYS A 94 1.62 13.75 8.09
CA LYS A 94 2.49 14.87 8.47
C LYS A 94 1.71 16.05 9.05
N HIS A 95 0.59 16.43 8.41
CA HIS A 95 -0.23 17.56 8.86
C HIS A 95 -0.88 17.33 10.23
N LEU A 96 -1.24 16.09 10.55
CA LEU A 96 -1.85 15.74 11.84
C LEU A 96 -0.81 15.65 12.98
N ASN A 97 0.47 15.96 12.73
CA ASN A 97 1.58 15.64 13.64
C ASN A 97 1.52 14.19 14.14
N LEU A 98 0.90 13.32 13.34
CA LEU A 98 1.05 11.88 13.47
C LEU A 98 2.41 11.61 12.86
N THR A 99 3.47 11.96 13.61
CA THR A 99 4.74 11.30 13.41
C THR A 99 4.43 9.80 13.43
N PRO A 100 4.82 9.06 12.39
CA PRO A 100 4.76 7.62 12.53
C PRO A 100 5.57 7.30 13.78
N SER A 101 5.01 6.55 14.74
CA SER A 101 5.74 6.17 15.96
C SER A 101 7.17 5.81 15.58
N ASP A 102 8.14 6.42 16.26
CA ASP A 102 9.56 6.54 15.90
C ASP A 102 10.25 5.19 15.58
N THR A 103 9.59 4.07 15.82
CA THR A 103 10.02 2.72 15.50
C THR A 103 8.81 1.78 15.44
N ALA A 104 8.72 0.94 14.41
CA ALA A 104 7.72 -0.13 14.37
C ALA A 104 8.38 -1.52 14.32
N ARG A 105 7.82 -2.45 15.10
CA ARG A 105 8.27 -3.86 15.16
C ARG A 105 7.47 -4.72 14.19
N PHE A 106 8.14 -5.32 13.22
CA PHE A 106 7.54 -6.19 12.21
C PHE A 106 7.96 -7.65 12.40
N ALA A 107 6.98 -8.52 12.59
CA ALA A 107 7.16 -9.96 12.56
C ALA A 107 6.96 -10.51 11.14
N PHE A 108 7.89 -11.35 10.67
CA PHE A 108 7.83 -11.95 9.33
C PHE A 108 8.42 -13.37 9.33
N LEU A 109 8.00 -14.18 8.36
CA LEU A 109 8.49 -15.55 8.23
C LEU A 109 9.85 -15.62 7.54
N GLY A 110 10.77 -16.39 8.13
CA GLY A 110 12.06 -16.73 7.55
C GLY A 110 13.16 -15.69 7.82
N PRO A 111 14.41 -16.02 7.46
CA PRO A 111 15.57 -15.20 7.77
C PRO A 111 15.61 -13.90 6.96
N LYS A 112 16.56 -13.02 7.29
CA LYS A 112 16.87 -11.83 6.49
C LYS A 112 17.12 -12.23 5.04
N GLY A 113 16.47 -11.52 4.11
CA GLY A 113 16.47 -11.80 2.68
C GLY A 113 15.29 -12.65 2.20
N SER A 114 14.42 -13.15 3.08
CA SER A 114 13.18 -13.81 2.66
C SER A 114 12.22 -12.83 1.97
N TYR A 115 11.28 -13.36 1.18
CA TYR A 115 10.23 -12.53 0.55
C TYR A 115 9.45 -11.70 1.58
N SER A 116 9.11 -12.31 2.73
CA SER A 116 8.40 -11.63 3.82
C SER A 116 9.28 -10.57 4.50
N HIS A 117 10.59 -10.79 4.62
CA HIS A 117 11.53 -9.78 5.12
C HIS A 117 11.61 -8.56 4.18
N ILE A 118 11.73 -8.79 2.88
CA ILE A 118 11.76 -7.71 1.88
C ILE A 118 10.44 -6.94 1.89
N ALA A 119 9.30 -7.64 1.96
CA ALA A 119 7.98 -7.02 2.06
C ALA A 119 7.84 -6.17 3.32
N ALA A 120 8.29 -6.67 4.48
CA ALA A 120 8.30 -5.92 5.74
C ALA A 120 9.09 -4.62 5.61
N ARG A 121 10.30 -4.70 5.02
CA ARG A 121 11.17 -3.54 4.85
C ARG A 121 10.63 -2.52 3.85
N GLN A 122 10.03 -2.98 2.75
CA GLN A 122 9.40 -2.10 1.77
C GLN A 122 8.19 -1.38 2.36
N TYR A 123 7.36 -2.09 3.13
CA TYR A 123 6.24 -1.47 3.83
C TYR A 123 6.73 -0.50 4.90
N SER A 124 7.73 -0.90 5.70
CA SER A 124 8.20 -0.04 6.79
C SER A 124 8.83 1.25 6.27
N ALA A 125 9.66 1.19 5.24
CA ALA A 125 10.31 2.36 4.66
C ALA A 125 9.33 3.39 4.07
N ARG A 126 8.07 2.99 3.87
CA ARG A 126 6.98 3.86 3.39
C ARG A 126 6.16 4.47 4.51
N HIS A 127 6.23 3.92 5.73
CA HIS A 127 5.29 4.21 6.81
C HIS A 127 5.97 4.51 8.16
N PHE A 128 7.26 4.21 8.34
CA PHE A 128 7.99 4.36 9.61
C PHE A 128 9.45 4.78 9.36
N ASP A 129 10.02 5.53 10.30
CA ASP A 129 11.41 5.97 10.23
C ASP A 129 12.40 4.86 10.62
N GLN A 130 12.02 4.01 11.58
CA GLN A 130 12.83 2.87 12.01
C GLN A 130 12.03 1.56 11.99
N LEU A 131 12.72 0.51 11.55
CA LEU A 131 12.22 -0.85 11.50
C LEU A 131 12.97 -1.70 12.53
N VAL A 132 12.21 -2.37 13.39
CA VAL A 132 12.73 -3.46 14.20
C VAL A 132 12.20 -4.78 13.65
N GLU A 133 13.13 -5.65 13.28
CA GLU A 133 12.85 -6.89 12.56
C GLU A 133 12.71 -8.09 13.52
N CYS A 134 11.56 -8.76 13.49
CA CYS A 134 11.29 -9.98 14.26
C CYS A 134 11.17 -11.18 13.30
N SER A 135 12.28 -11.88 13.07
CA SER A 135 12.30 -13.09 12.25
C SER A 135 11.61 -14.25 12.97
N CYS A 136 10.66 -14.90 12.31
CA CYS A 136 9.88 -16.02 12.82
C CYS A 136 10.18 -17.31 12.04
N HIS A 137 9.96 -18.46 12.67
CA HIS A 137 10.16 -19.78 12.03
C HIS A 137 8.85 -20.40 11.56
N LYS A 138 7.72 -20.03 12.17
CA LYS A 138 6.37 -20.46 11.79
C LYS A 138 5.43 -19.27 11.71
N PHE A 139 4.37 -19.38 10.90
CA PHE A 139 3.34 -18.34 10.84
C PHE A 139 2.69 -18.09 12.21
N GLN A 140 2.49 -19.14 13.01
CA GLN A 140 1.93 -19.03 14.35
C GLN A 140 2.77 -18.16 15.29
N ASP A 141 4.09 -18.09 15.09
CA ASP A 141 4.97 -17.22 15.89
C ASP A 141 4.67 -15.75 15.60
N ILE A 142 4.38 -15.41 14.34
CA ILE A 142 4.01 -14.05 13.93
C ILE A 142 2.73 -13.61 14.67
N PHE A 143 1.71 -14.47 14.69
CA PHE A 143 0.47 -14.18 15.42
C PHE A 143 0.72 -14.03 16.92
N SER A 144 1.52 -14.92 17.53
CA SER A 144 1.87 -14.87 18.95
C SER A 144 2.60 -13.57 19.33
N LEU A 145 3.54 -13.11 18.49
CA LEU A 145 4.27 -11.87 18.70
C LEU A 145 3.37 -10.64 18.57
N VAL A 146 2.45 -10.65 17.60
CA VAL A 146 1.49 -9.55 17.42
C VAL A 146 0.48 -9.51 18.56
N GLU A 147 -0.07 -10.65 18.97
CA GLU A 147 -1.04 -10.76 20.08
C GLU A 147 -0.44 -10.35 21.42
N SER A 148 0.82 -10.71 21.68
CA SER A 148 1.55 -10.31 22.90
C SER A 148 2.07 -8.87 22.89
N GLY A 149 1.90 -8.13 21.80
CA GLY A 149 2.41 -6.76 21.62
C GLY A 149 3.93 -6.66 21.42
N GLN A 150 4.63 -7.80 21.30
CA GLN A 150 6.05 -7.85 21.00
C GLN A 150 6.35 -7.43 19.56
N ALA A 151 5.41 -7.61 18.64
CA ALA A 151 5.39 -7.00 17.32
C ALA A 151 4.12 -6.18 17.14
N GLU A 152 4.20 -5.07 16.40
CA GLU A 152 3.05 -4.22 16.09
C GLU A 152 2.40 -4.64 14.77
N TYR A 153 3.20 -5.20 13.86
CA TYR A 153 2.76 -5.62 12.54
C TYR A 153 3.25 -7.05 12.24
N GLY A 154 2.40 -7.84 11.59
CA GLY A 154 2.74 -9.16 11.07
C GLY A 154 2.65 -9.18 9.54
N ILE A 155 3.70 -9.67 8.87
CA ILE A 155 3.71 -9.85 7.41
C ILE A 155 3.39 -11.30 7.07
N LEU A 156 2.24 -11.50 6.42
CA LEU A 156 1.72 -12.81 6.06
C LEU A 156 1.50 -12.89 4.54
N PRO A 157 2.17 -13.83 3.85
CA PRO A 157 1.87 -14.11 2.45
C PRO A 157 0.54 -14.87 2.38
N ILE A 158 -0.40 -14.36 1.57
CA ILE A 158 -1.68 -15.04 1.32
C ILE A 158 -1.57 -16.11 0.22
N GLU A 159 -0.59 -15.98 -0.67
CA GLU A 159 -0.34 -16.87 -1.80
C GLU A 159 1.17 -16.97 -2.09
N ASN A 160 1.62 -18.10 -2.62
CA ASN A 160 2.95 -18.25 -3.22
C ASN A 160 2.85 -18.79 -4.64
N THR A 161 3.91 -18.56 -5.44
CA THR A 161 3.95 -18.94 -6.85
C THR A 161 4.02 -20.45 -7.10
N SER A 162 4.35 -21.25 -6.08
CA SER A 162 4.58 -22.69 -6.22
C SER A 162 3.35 -23.54 -5.90
N SER A 163 2.53 -23.11 -4.95
CA SER A 163 1.44 -23.89 -4.36
C SER A 163 0.12 -23.11 -4.29
N GLY A 164 0.10 -21.85 -4.74
CA GLY A 164 -1.08 -21.01 -4.71
C GLY A 164 -1.37 -20.50 -3.30
N ALA A 165 -2.63 -20.51 -2.90
CA ALA A 165 -3.08 -20.08 -1.57
C ALA A 165 -2.35 -20.81 -0.44
N ILE A 166 -1.91 -20.05 0.57
CA ILE A 166 -1.24 -20.60 1.74
C ILE A 166 -2.29 -20.87 2.82
N ASN A 167 -2.87 -22.07 2.79
CA ASN A 167 -3.97 -22.45 3.68
C ASN A 167 -3.64 -22.26 5.16
N ASP A 168 -2.40 -22.55 5.59
CA ASP A 168 -1.96 -22.31 6.97
C ASP A 168 -2.18 -20.86 7.43
N VAL A 169 -1.96 -19.88 6.54
CA VAL A 169 -2.19 -18.47 6.85
C VAL A 169 -3.68 -18.18 6.95
N TYR A 170 -4.50 -18.75 6.05
CA TYR A 170 -5.95 -18.60 6.12
C TYR A 170 -6.54 -19.24 7.38
N ASP A 171 -6.09 -20.42 7.76
CA ASP A 171 -6.52 -21.13 8.97
C ASP A 171 -6.14 -20.34 10.23
N LEU A 172 -4.93 -19.77 10.25
CA LEU A 172 -4.52 -18.89 11.34
C LEU A 172 -5.32 -17.59 11.34
N LEU A 173 -5.53 -16.94 10.19
CA LEU A 173 -6.38 -15.76 10.12
C LEU A 173 -7.79 -16.05 10.63
N GLN A 174 -8.36 -17.22 10.30
CA GLN A 174 -9.64 -17.69 10.81
C GLN A 174 -9.63 -17.95 12.32
N LYS A 175 -8.55 -18.57 12.82
CA LYS A 175 -8.37 -18.86 14.24
C LYS A 175 -8.17 -17.59 15.08
N TYR A 176 -7.53 -16.57 14.51
CA TYR A 176 -7.27 -15.28 15.14
C TYR A 176 -8.33 -14.21 14.74
N ILE A 177 -9.55 -14.60 14.33
CA ILE A 177 -10.62 -13.71 13.81
C ILE A 177 -11.11 -12.65 14.82
N ILE A 178 -11.11 -11.39 14.35
CA ILE A 178 -11.88 -10.20 14.74
C ILE A 178 -11.77 -9.76 16.22
N ILE A 179 -10.72 -8.99 16.51
CA ILE A 179 -10.90 -7.77 17.32
C ILE A 179 -10.56 -6.60 16.40
N ASN A 180 -11.59 -5.93 15.86
CA ASN A 180 -11.45 -4.59 15.32
C ASN A 180 -11.02 -3.66 16.46
N ARG A 181 -9.73 -3.63 16.77
CA ARG A 181 -9.11 -2.54 17.55
C ARG A 181 -8.40 -1.57 16.60
N TRP A 182 -9.01 -1.31 15.45
CA TRP A 182 -8.80 -0.10 14.67
C TRP A 182 -9.94 0.88 14.99
N ARG A 183 -10.01 1.33 16.25
CA ARG A 183 -10.57 2.64 16.55
C ARG A 183 -10.09 3.13 17.91
N ASP A 184 -9.78 4.42 17.88
CA ASP A 184 -9.64 5.37 18.97
C ASP A 184 -8.24 5.50 19.58
N SER A 185 -7.58 6.50 19.02
CA SER A 185 -6.43 7.25 19.48
C SER A 185 -6.59 7.76 20.93
N THR A 186 -5.45 7.84 21.63
CA THR A 186 -5.13 8.65 22.83
C THR A 186 -5.54 8.17 24.23
N PRO A 187 -4.72 8.51 25.26
CA PRO A 187 -4.60 7.74 26.50
C PRO A 187 -5.28 8.43 27.70
N ASN A 188 -6.22 7.76 28.36
CA ASN A 188 -6.37 7.90 29.82
C ASN A 188 -7.34 6.91 30.45
N LYS A 189 -6.87 6.37 31.59
CA LYS A 189 -7.57 5.67 32.69
C LYS A 189 -7.95 4.18 32.56
N PRO A 190 -7.76 3.42 33.66
CA PRO A 190 -8.01 1.98 33.72
C PRO A 190 -9.48 1.73 34.05
N LEU A 191 -10.06 0.69 33.46
CA LEU A 191 -11.33 0.14 33.94
C LEU A 191 -11.15 -1.33 34.31
N SER A 192 -11.21 -1.53 35.62
CA SER A 192 -11.30 -2.80 36.32
C SER A 192 -12.44 -3.66 35.77
N LEU A 193 -12.13 -4.89 35.36
CA LEU A 193 -13.13 -5.93 35.14
C LEU A 193 -13.41 -6.62 36.47
N ASN A 194 -14.53 -6.22 37.09
CA ASN A 194 -15.11 -6.97 38.20
C ASN A 194 -15.96 -8.08 37.59
N ASN A 195 -15.51 -9.32 37.76
CA ASN A 195 -16.25 -10.54 37.44
C ASN A 195 -17.60 -10.53 38.16
N ARG A 196 -18.69 -10.78 37.44
CA ARG A 196 -19.79 -11.64 37.93
C ARG A 196 -20.63 -12.17 36.77
N LYS A 197 -20.62 -13.49 36.68
CA LYS A 197 -21.63 -14.34 36.03
C LYS A 197 -23.02 -13.90 36.48
N TYR A 198 -23.95 -13.69 35.56
CA TYR A 198 -24.96 -14.67 35.10
C TYR A 198 -25.49 -14.21 33.73
#